data_AF-A0A9Q8SUS3-F1
#
_entry.id   AF-A0A9Q8SUS3-F1
#
_cell.length_a   1.000
_cell.length_b   1.000
_cell.length_c   1.000
_cell.angle_alpha   90.00
_cell.angle_beta   90.00
_cell.angle_gamma   90.00
#
_symmetry.space_group_name_H-M   'P 1'
#
loop_
_entity.id
_entity.type
_entity.pdbx_description
1 polymer ?
#
loop_
_entity_poly.entity_id
_entity_poly.type
_entity_poly.pdbx_seq_one_letter_code
_entity_poly.pdbx_strand_id
1 'polypeptide(L)'
;MPRSNWTSNPILTVAAASPAFESLVASSDAAVVELLRAAGAVLIGKTTMPPMADGGSQRGLYGRSISPYNPKYLCTSFASGSSYGSAVSTTCSFAPIGLGGETVSSGRAPASHNALVGYSPSRGVIPSRGHWPLYPTCDVVAPHTKSVADMLALLNAIVADDAHPRGDFWREQTVVPIPPSSKIRPRDYLSLKDPEALRGKHVAVPKCYIGKQTSSEYSVVCSEATRQLWEQARVDLETLGAKITETDFPLVERYSTQLFPGQAANVPGIPSTWIDTERCQMIATAWDDFLRNNSDPECPSLEGVDHSQINPDFAPLDDRSEHTEQQNHVRYAEMIDFIRDRSDSIYDLPGCADALIALEEARKRDLEHWMDENGFDVVVFPTNGDVGRADSEDNRESMAYSLRDGLKYSNGNRAMKHLGVPAITVPMGSLYDKKIPAGLTFAGKAWSDSDLLRYAYAFESSKERRESPSLAPRLDTDLIQVNTNQGSVKQHRKLELLVSCVDVEDDASTETLERRHVALSGFLEVDNSSEAASMQVFVNGDLMRSPTLKDSQWEWSGMLERKKMKERYPVQGKVARDQFMVVVLAQTSGGDSRGRLVMIA
;
A
#
# COMPACT_ATOMS: atom_id res chain seq x y z
N MET A 1 -24.85 -20.25 3.52
CA MET A 1 -25.56 -20.25 2.22
C MET A 1 -24.54 -19.89 1.15
N PRO A 2 -24.37 -20.69 0.09
CA PRO A 2 -23.51 -20.27 -1.02
C PRO A 2 -24.13 -19.03 -1.66
N ARG A 3 -23.33 -17.97 -1.85
CA ARG A 3 -23.78 -16.81 -2.62
C ARG A 3 -24.18 -17.32 -4.01
N SER A 4 -25.46 -17.18 -4.30
CA SER A 4 -26.03 -17.45 -5.61
C SER A 4 -25.29 -16.64 -6.69
N ASN A 5 -25.08 -17.26 -7.85
CA ASN A 5 -24.42 -16.76 -9.07
C ASN A 5 -25.05 -15.50 -9.72
N TRP A 6 -25.65 -14.58 -8.96
CA TRP A 6 -26.43 -13.43 -9.45
C TRP A 6 -25.74 -12.08 -9.23
N THR A 7 -24.47 -12.03 -8.84
CA THR A 7 -23.71 -10.78 -8.78
C THR A 7 -22.63 -10.78 -9.86
N SER A 8 -22.90 -10.09 -10.96
CA SER A 8 -21.98 -9.85 -12.09
C SER A 8 -20.78 -8.95 -11.75
N ASN A 9 -20.36 -8.87 -10.48
CA ASN A 9 -19.10 -8.23 -10.15
C ASN A 9 -17.98 -9.21 -10.52
N PRO A 10 -16.95 -8.79 -11.28
CA PRO A 10 -15.79 -9.63 -11.50
C PRO A 10 -15.22 -10.01 -10.14
N ILE A 11 -15.09 -11.33 -9.90
CA ILE A 11 -14.44 -11.87 -8.72
C ILE A 11 -12.99 -11.38 -8.76
N LEU A 12 -12.63 -10.41 -7.92
CA LEU A 12 -11.28 -9.87 -7.84
C LEU A 12 -10.41 -10.86 -7.05
N THR A 13 -9.44 -11.47 -7.73
CA THR A 13 -8.54 -12.45 -7.12
C THR A 13 -7.62 -11.79 -6.10
N VAL A 14 -7.22 -12.54 -5.07
CA VAL A 14 -6.23 -12.16 -4.05
C VAL A 14 -4.86 -12.73 -4.39
N ALA A 15 -4.41 -12.50 -5.63
CA ALA A 15 -3.18 -13.08 -6.16
C ALA A 15 -1.87 -12.57 -5.54
N ALA A 16 -1.89 -11.47 -4.76
CA ALA A 16 -0.68 -10.76 -4.34
C ALA A 16 0.32 -10.49 -5.49
N ALA A 17 -0.22 -10.28 -6.70
CA ALA A 17 0.52 -10.14 -7.96
C ALA A 17 1.49 -11.29 -8.30
N SER A 18 1.30 -12.45 -7.70
CA SER A 18 2.03 -13.67 -8.00
C SER A 18 1.24 -14.53 -9.00
N PRO A 19 1.88 -15.04 -10.08
CA PRO A 19 1.27 -16.01 -10.98
C PRO A 19 0.75 -17.26 -10.25
N ALA A 20 1.42 -17.71 -9.18
CA ALA A 20 1.00 -18.87 -8.39
C ALA A 20 -0.40 -18.73 -7.75
N PHE A 21 -0.86 -17.50 -7.54
CA PHE A 21 -2.15 -17.20 -6.92
C PHE A 21 -3.11 -16.46 -7.86
N GLU A 22 -2.86 -16.48 -9.17
CA GLU A 22 -3.64 -15.71 -10.17
C GLU A 22 -5.15 -15.93 -10.02
N SER A 23 -5.56 -17.18 -9.77
CA SER A 23 -6.95 -17.62 -9.66
C SER A 23 -7.53 -17.59 -8.25
N LEU A 24 -6.73 -17.29 -7.22
CA LEU A 24 -7.17 -17.36 -5.82
C LEU A 24 -8.25 -16.33 -5.51
N VAL A 25 -9.41 -16.76 -5.03
CA VAL A 25 -10.56 -15.91 -4.74
C VAL A 25 -10.71 -15.67 -3.24
N ALA A 26 -10.94 -14.42 -2.84
CA ALA A 26 -11.24 -14.09 -1.45
C ALA A 26 -12.62 -14.63 -1.05
N SER A 27 -12.72 -15.40 0.04
CA SER A 27 -14.00 -15.87 0.58
C SER A 27 -14.65 -14.86 1.53
N SER A 28 -13.86 -13.96 2.12
CA SER A 28 -14.31 -12.90 3.03
C SER A 28 -13.55 -11.60 2.81
N ASP A 29 -14.11 -10.49 3.30
CA ASP A 29 -13.41 -9.21 3.35
C ASP A 29 -12.29 -9.26 4.42
N ALA A 30 -11.21 -8.50 4.20
CA ALA A 30 -10.22 -8.21 5.26
C ALA A 30 -10.83 -7.25 6.30
N ALA A 31 -10.30 -7.22 7.53
CA ALA A 31 -10.87 -6.39 8.61
C ALA A 31 -11.00 -4.90 8.22
N VAL A 32 -9.98 -4.32 7.60
CA VAL A 32 -10.03 -2.92 7.11
C VAL A 32 -11.05 -2.71 5.99
N VAL A 33 -11.32 -3.74 5.19
CA VAL A 33 -12.32 -3.69 4.12
C VAL A 33 -13.73 -3.74 4.72
N GLU A 34 -13.96 -4.60 5.70
CA GLU A 34 -15.21 -4.66 6.47
C GLU A 34 -15.52 -3.30 7.12
N LEU A 35 -14.53 -2.69 7.79
CA LEU A 35 -14.65 -1.37 8.43
C LEU A 35 -14.96 -0.27 7.42
N LEU A 36 -14.29 -0.24 6.27
CA LEU A 36 -14.55 0.75 5.23
C LEU A 36 -15.94 0.60 4.62
N ARG A 37 -16.40 -0.64 4.35
CA ARG A 37 -17.76 -0.89 3.86
C ARG A 37 -18.80 -0.45 4.89
N ALA A 38 -18.57 -0.75 6.17
CA ALA A 38 -19.45 -0.31 7.26
C ALA A 38 -19.51 1.23 7.38
N ALA A 39 -18.41 1.92 7.06
CA ALA A 39 -18.35 3.38 6.99
C ALA A 39 -18.97 3.97 5.71
N GLY A 40 -19.45 3.14 4.78
CA GLY A 40 -20.08 3.57 3.53
C GLY A 40 -19.11 3.83 2.37
N ALA A 41 -17.86 3.37 2.47
CA ALA A 41 -16.88 3.52 1.40
C ALA A 41 -17.21 2.63 0.19
N VAL A 42 -16.93 3.15 -1.01
CA VAL A 42 -17.03 2.40 -2.28
C VAL A 42 -15.64 1.94 -2.69
N LEU A 43 -15.46 0.63 -2.80
CA LEU A 43 -14.19 0.03 -3.23
C LEU A 43 -14.12 0.01 -4.75
N ILE A 44 -13.18 0.77 -5.32
CA ILE A 44 -13.07 0.96 -6.77
C ILE A 44 -12.34 -0.22 -7.44
N GLY A 45 -11.32 -0.78 -6.79
CA GLY A 45 -10.54 -1.88 -7.34
C GLY A 45 -9.32 -2.22 -6.50
N LYS A 46 -8.42 -3.03 -7.07
CA LYS A 46 -7.14 -3.42 -6.45
C LYS A 46 -5.99 -2.81 -7.23
N THR A 47 -4.94 -2.45 -6.51
CA THR A 47 -3.73 -1.86 -7.10
C THR A 47 -2.63 -2.91 -7.26
N THR A 48 -1.80 -2.78 -8.30
CA THR A 48 -0.67 -3.68 -8.56
C THR A 48 0.47 -3.53 -7.52
N MET A 49 1.33 -4.54 -7.44
CA MET A 49 2.45 -4.74 -6.51
C MET A 49 3.42 -5.79 -7.11
N PRO A 50 4.66 -5.99 -6.60
CA PRO A 50 5.49 -7.12 -7.00
C PRO A 50 4.95 -8.41 -6.35
N PRO A 51 5.31 -9.60 -6.87
CA PRO A 51 4.82 -10.87 -6.32
C PRO A 51 5.06 -10.98 -4.81
N MET A 52 3.99 -11.30 -4.09
CA MET A 52 3.98 -11.54 -2.64
C MET A 52 4.44 -10.36 -1.77
N ALA A 53 4.48 -9.16 -2.34
CA ALA A 53 5.04 -7.97 -1.70
C ALA A 53 6.53 -8.08 -1.34
N ASP A 54 7.18 -9.19 -1.72
CA ASP A 54 8.57 -9.50 -1.43
C ASP A 54 9.44 -8.75 -2.42
N GLY A 55 9.51 -7.43 -2.30
CA GLY A 55 10.25 -6.59 -3.23
C GLY A 55 9.81 -5.13 -3.18
N GLY A 56 10.21 -4.39 -4.20
CA GLY A 56 9.86 -2.99 -4.36
C GLY A 56 9.34 -2.70 -5.74
N SER A 57 10.22 -2.58 -6.72
CA SER A 57 9.89 -2.11 -8.06
C SER A 57 10.04 -3.19 -9.13
N GLN A 58 10.00 -4.47 -8.76
CA GLN A 58 9.88 -5.58 -9.69
C GLN A 58 8.48 -5.62 -10.33
N ARG A 59 8.39 -6.24 -11.51
CA ARG A 59 7.08 -6.56 -12.11
C ARG A 59 6.49 -7.80 -11.43
N GLY A 60 5.18 -7.87 -11.41
CA GLY A 60 4.45 -9.10 -11.09
C GLY A 60 3.46 -9.48 -12.20
N LEU A 61 2.51 -10.34 -11.84
CA LEU A 61 1.41 -10.78 -12.68
C LEU A 61 0.73 -9.62 -13.44
N TYR A 62 0.57 -8.46 -12.78
CA TYR A 62 -0.09 -7.27 -13.33
C TYR A 62 0.88 -6.17 -13.81
N GLY A 63 2.14 -6.51 -14.07
CA GLY A 63 3.19 -5.56 -14.47
C GLY A 63 3.69 -4.70 -13.31
N ARG A 64 3.99 -3.42 -13.57
CA ARG A 64 4.49 -2.45 -12.58
C ARG A 64 3.94 -1.05 -12.85
N SER A 65 3.67 -0.27 -11.80
CA SER A 65 3.28 1.14 -11.94
C SER A 65 4.46 2.04 -12.34
N ILE A 66 4.17 3.08 -13.13
CA ILE A 66 5.15 4.08 -13.58
C ILE A 66 4.98 5.36 -12.76
N SER A 67 6.07 6.09 -12.50
CA SER A 67 6.01 7.38 -11.82
C SER A 67 5.16 8.38 -12.61
N PRO A 68 4.13 8.99 -12.01
CA PRO A 68 3.29 9.98 -12.68
C PRO A 68 3.94 11.38 -12.69
N TYR A 69 5.12 11.55 -12.09
CA TYR A 69 5.89 12.81 -12.12
C TYR A 69 6.99 12.78 -13.17
N ASN A 70 7.80 11.71 -13.20
CA ASN A 70 8.88 11.56 -14.17
C ASN A 70 9.19 10.08 -14.44
N PRO A 71 8.92 9.56 -15.65
CA PRO A 71 9.01 8.14 -15.96
C PRO A 71 10.45 7.63 -16.12
N LYS A 72 11.45 8.52 -16.01
CA LYS A 72 12.88 8.16 -15.94
C LYS A 72 13.28 7.60 -14.59
N TYR A 73 12.46 7.79 -13.56
CA TYR A 73 12.72 7.36 -12.18
C TYR A 73 11.63 6.42 -11.68
N LEU A 74 11.98 5.58 -10.72
CA LEU A 74 11.03 4.68 -10.07
C LEU A 74 10.01 5.49 -9.25
N CYS A 75 8.81 4.92 -9.09
CA CYS A 75 7.76 5.47 -8.22
C CYS A 75 7.87 4.97 -6.77
N THR A 76 8.94 4.24 -6.44
CA THR A 76 9.18 3.60 -5.14
C THR A 76 10.65 3.15 -5.03
N SER A 77 11.07 2.65 -3.86
CA SER A 77 12.38 2.02 -3.68
C SER A 77 12.42 0.65 -4.35
N PHE A 78 13.58 0.28 -4.94
CA PHE A 78 13.66 -0.92 -5.78
C PHE A 78 13.50 -2.23 -5.01
N ALA A 79 14.09 -2.35 -3.81
CA ALA A 79 14.09 -3.62 -3.06
C ALA A 79 12.99 -3.71 -1.98
N SER A 80 12.48 -2.59 -1.46
CA SER A 80 11.27 -2.60 -0.61
C SER A 80 10.41 -1.35 -0.83
N GLY A 81 9.26 -1.59 -1.44
CA GLY A 81 8.44 -0.53 -2.00
C GLY A 81 7.11 -1.01 -2.60
N SER A 82 6.62 -2.18 -2.16
CA SER A 82 5.62 -2.96 -2.88
C SER A 82 4.24 -2.32 -3.03
N SER A 83 3.87 -1.34 -2.19
CA SER A 83 2.59 -0.63 -2.32
C SER A 83 2.61 0.48 -3.39
N TYR A 84 3.41 0.33 -4.45
CA TYR A 84 3.55 1.35 -5.49
C TYR A 84 2.25 1.64 -6.24
N GLY A 85 1.39 0.64 -6.47
CA GLY A 85 0.12 0.87 -7.15
C GLY A 85 -0.85 1.68 -6.29
N SER A 86 -0.83 1.45 -4.98
CA SER A 86 -1.60 2.20 -3.98
C SER A 86 -1.20 3.69 -3.98
N ALA A 87 0.10 3.98 -3.97
CA ALA A 87 0.57 5.35 -4.02
C ALA A 87 0.31 6.02 -5.37
N VAL A 88 0.64 5.37 -6.50
CA VAL A 88 0.43 5.96 -7.83
C VAL A 88 -1.05 6.25 -8.08
N SER A 89 -1.96 5.32 -7.74
CA SER A 89 -3.41 5.55 -7.90
C SER A 89 -3.94 6.71 -7.05
N THR A 90 -3.50 6.80 -5.78
CA THR A 90 -3.88 7.89 -4.88
C THR A 90 -3.35 9.24 -5.39
N THR A 91 -2.11 9.26 -5.88
CA THR A 91 -1.48 10.47 -6.41
C THR A 91 -2.11 10.97 -7.69
N CYS A 92 -2.48 10.07 -8.59
CA CYS A 92 -3.22 10.39 -9.81
C CYS A 92 -4.71 10.67 -9.56
N SER A 93 -5.16 10.67 -8.30
CA SER A 93 -6.56 10.89 -7.91
C SER A 93 -7.54 9.87 -8.52
N PHE A 94 -7.09 8.65 -8.82
CA PHE A 94 -7.99 7.55 -9.21
C PHE A 94 -8.87 7.10 -8.04
N ALA A 95 -8.38 7.28 -6.81
CA ALA A 95 -9.13 7.16 -5.58
C ALA A 95 -8.63 8.20 -4.57
N PRO A 96 -9.47 8.67 -3.63
CA PRO A 96 -9.04 9.61 -2.59
C PRO A 96 -8.11 8.97 -1.55
N ILE A 97 -8.22 7.65 -1.36
CA ILE A 97 -7.44 6.86 -0.42
C ILE A 97 -6.86 5.63 -1.13
N GLY A 98 -5.66 5.24 -0.74
CA GLY A 98 -5.05 3.96 -1.09
C GLY A 98 -4.77 3.16 0.16
N LEU A 99 -4.92 1.84 0.10
CA LEU A 99 -4.48 0.93 1.16
C LEU A 99 -3.27 0.15 0.67
N GLY A 100 -2.20 0.15 1.46
CA GLY A 100 -1.00 -0.64 1.22
C GLY A 100 -0.64 -1.47 2.45
N GLY A 101 0.47 -2.19 2.37
CA GLY A 101 1.12 -2.85 3.49
C GLY A 101 2.58 -2.43 3.62
N GLU A 102 3.15 -2.56 4.81
CA GLU A 102 4.56 -2.32 5.04
C GLU A 102 5.20 -3.44 5.87
N THR A 103 6.24 -4.07 5.29
CA THR A 103 7.08 -5.08 5.94
C THR A 103 8.49 -4.55 6.23
N VAL A 104 9.03 -3.68 5.36
CA VAL A 104 10.31 -2.95 5.58
C VAL A 104 10.10 -1.46 5.32
N SER A 105 9.83 -1.08 4.07
CA SER A 105 9.50 0.30 3.68
C SER A 105 8.40 0.42 2.63
N SER A 106 7.64 -0.65 2.42
CA SER A 106 6.64 -0.74 1.35
C SER A 106 5.45 0.22 1.44
N GLY A 107 5.27 0.97 2.53
CA GLY A 107 4.33 2.09 2.62
C GLY A 107 5.03 3.44 2.46
N ARG A 108 6.08 3.69 3.25
CA ARG A 108 6.80 4.97 3.26
C ARG A 108 7.55 5.26 1.96
N ALA A 109 8.18 4.26 1.34
CA ALA A 109 8.92 4.44 0.10
C ALA A 109 8.02 4.88 -1.07
N PRO A 110 6.87 4.24 -1.34
CA PRO A 110 5.97 4.73 -2.37
C PRO A 110 5.26 6.03 -1.95
N ALA A 111 4.96 6.27 -0.66
CA ALA A 111 4.42 7.56 -0.23
C ALA A 111 5.37 8.74 -0.55
N SER A 112 6.66 8.57 -0.23
CA SER A 112 7.74 9.53 -0.47
C SER A 112 7.84 9.94 -1.95
N HIS A 113 7.95 8.97 -2.85
CA HIS A 113 8.16 9.21 -4.28
C HIS A 113 6.90 9.65 -5.04
N ASN A 114 5.74 9.72 -4.37
CA ASN A 114 4.47 10.11 -4.99
C ASN A 114 3.83 11.35 -4.34
N ALA A 115 4.53 12.05 -3.45
CA ALA A 115 4.02 13.21 -2.69
C ALA A 115 2.75 12.89 -1.88
N LEU A 116 2.77 11.79 -1.12
CA LEU A 116 1.65 11.37 -0.29
C LEU A 116 1.98 11.39 1.19
N VAL A 117 0.93 11.38 1.98
CA VAL A 117 0.97 11.01 3.38
C VAL A 117 0.87 9.49 3.48
N GLY A 118 1.89 8.86 4.07
CA GLY A 118 1.92 7.43 4.34
C GLY A 118 2.07 7.18 5.83
N TYR A 119 1.21 6.37 6.43
CA TYR A 119 1.24 6.08 7.87
C TYR A 119 1.54 4.60 8.11
N SER A 120 2.61 4.33 8.84
CA SER A 120 3.00 3.00 9.29
C SER A 120 2.77 2.91 10.81
N PRO A 121 1.67 2.29 11.27
CA PRO A 121 1.28 2.34 12.67
C PRO A 121 2.20 1.55 13.59
N SER A 122 2.04 1.77 14.90
CA SER A 122 2.48 0.83 15.93
C SER A 122 1.81 -0.53 15.80
N ARG A 123 2.45 -1.57 16.36
CA ARG A 123 1.91 -2.94 16.42
C ARG A 123 0.48 -2.93 17.01
N GLY A 124 -0.44 -3.58 16.33
CA GLY A 124 -1.82 -3.76 16.80
C GLY A 124 -2.73 -2.53 16.71
N VAL A 125 -2.30 -1.39 16.14
CA VAL A 125 -3.21 -0.22 15.98
C VAL A 125 -4.29 -0.49 14.94
N ILE A 126 -3.89 -0.86 13.71
CA ILE A 126 -4.80 -1.17 12.60
C ILE A 126 -4.92 -2.70 12.48
N PRO A 127 -6.12 -3.29 12.38
CA PRO A 127 -6.30 -4.73 12.19
C PRO A 127 -5.73 -5.18 10.85
N SER A 128 -4.89 -6.23 10.86
CA SER A 128 -4.25 -6.78 9.67
C SER A 128 -4.85 -8.11 9.21
N ARG A 129 -5.87 -8.64 9.91
CA ARG A 129 -6.60 -9.84 9.46
C ARG A 129 -7.06 -9.71 8.01
N GLY A 130 -6.74 -10.73 7.21
CA GLY A 130 -7.09 -10.82 5.79
C GLY A 130 -6.12 -10.10 4.85
N HIS A 131 -5.03 -9.51 5.36
CA HIS A 131 -3.88 -9.15 4.53
C HIS A 131 -3.01 -10.38 4.28
N TRP A 132 -2.43 -10.45 3.08
CA TRP A 132 -1.34 -11.39 2.80
C TRP A 132 -0.14 -11.08 3.69
N PRO A 133 0.33 -12.03 4.52
CA PRO A 133 1.53 -11.83 5.32
C PRO A 133 2.80 -11.95 4.47
N LEU A 134 3.91 -11.37 4.92
CA LEU A 134 5.25 -11.62 4.39
C LEU A 134 6.23 -11.90 5.53
N TYR A 135 6.49 -10.93 6.41
CA TYR A 135 7.16 -11.19 7.69
C TYR A 135 6.18 -10.82 8.80
N PRO A 136 5.44 -11.77 9.39
CA PRO A 136 4.38 -11.49 10.37
C PRO A 136 4.82 -10.61 11.56
N THR A 137 6.09 -10.68 11.96
CA THR A 137 6.70 -9.83 12.99
C THR A 137 6.84 -8.36 12.58
N CYS A 138 6.77 -8.05 11.30
CA CYS A 138 7.01 -6.73 10.71
C CYS A 138 5.77 -6.12 10.06
N ASP A 139 4.84 -6.96 9.59
CA ASP A 139 3.74 -6.56 8.72
C ASP A 139 2.73 -5.62 9.42
N VAL A 140 2.45 -4.50 8.77
CA VAL A 140 1.38 -3.56 9.15
C VAL A 140 0.60 -3.09 7.93
N VAL A 141 -0.67 -2.74 8.12
CA VAL A 141 -1.44 -1.98 7.12
C VAL A 141 -0.89 -0.56 7.05
N ALA A 142 -0.59 -0.08 5.85
CA ALA A 142 0.00 1.23 5.60
C ALA A 142 -0.88 2.04 4.62
N PRO A 143 -1.84 2.85 5.12
CA PRO A 143 -2.67 3.68 4.26
C PRO A 143 -1.89 4.84 3.60
N HIS A 144 -2.38 5.24 2.43
CA HIS A 144 -1.91 6.40 1.67
C HIS A 144 -3.04 7.39 1.44
N THR A 145 -2.75 8.67 1.67
CA THR A 145 -3.69 9.77 1.41
C THR A 145 -2.95 11.00 0.87
N LYS A 146 -3.68 11.96 0.29
CA LYS A 146 -3.08 13.19 -0.24
C LYS A 146 -2.80 14.25 0.82
N SER A 147 -3.41 14.13 2.01
CA SER A 147 -3.25 15.07 3.12
C SER A 147 -3.33 14.37 4.48
N VAL A 148 -2.71 14.94 5.52
CA VAL A 148 -2.84 14.44 6.89
C VAL A 148 -4.30 14.53 7.35
N ALA A 149 -5.05 15.54 6.89
CA ALA A 149 -6.47 15.66 7.19
C ALA A 149 -7.29 14.46 6.67
N ASP A 150 -7.01 13.97 5.45
CA ASP A 150 -7.63 12.78 4.89
C ASP A 150 -7.19 11.52 5.64
N MET A 151 -5.91 11.44 6.03
CA MET A 151 -5.40 10.35 6.85
C MET A 151 -6.18 10.24 8.18
N LEU A 152 -6.37 11.36 8.88
CA LEU A 152 -7.12 11.41 10.14
C LEU A 152 -8.58 10.97 9.93
N ALA A 153 -9.22 11.41 8.84
CA ALA A 153 -10.58 10.98 8.51
C ALA A 153 -10.66 9.47 8.24
N LEU A 154 -9.69 8.92 7.51
CA LEU A 154 -9.58 7.49 7.24
C LEU A 154 -9.39 6.68 8.52
N LEU A 155 -8.48 7.10 9.40
CA LEU A 155 -8.19 6.41 10.66
C LEU A 155 -9.39 6.34 11.59
N ASN A 156 -10.30 7.31 11.54
CA ASN A 156 -11.57 7.22 12.26
C ASN A 156 -12.38 5.98 11.88
N ALA A 157 -12.36 5.59 10.61
CA ALA A 157 -13.06 4.43 10.10
C ALA A 157 -12.30 3.11 10.36
N ILE A 158 -10.98 3.08 10.17
CA ILE A 158 -10.23 1.82 10.09
C ILE A 158 -9.48 1.40 11.37
N VAL A 159 -9.36 2.27 12.38
CA VAL A 159 -8.72 1.92 13.65
C VAL A 159 -9.75 1.38 14.63
N ALA A 160 -9.85 0.07 14.77
CA ALA A 160 -10.80 -0.56 15.69
C ALA A 160 -10.19 -1.79 16.34
N ASP A 161 -10.77 -2.17 17.49
CA ASP A 161 -10.54 -3.51 18.04
C ASP A 161 -11.11 -4.54 17.06
N ASP A 162 -10.39 -5.65 16.85
CA ASP A 162 -10.90 -6.78 16.06
C ASP A 162 -11.27 -7.91 17.03
N ALA A 163 -12.56 -8.25 17.06
CA ALA A 163 -13.08 -9.29 17.94
C ALA A 163 -12.64 -10.71 17.50
N HIS A 164 -12.18 -10.86 16.25
CA HIS A 164 -11.76 -12.15 15.69
C HIS A 164 -10.41 -11.98 14.98
N PRO A 165 -9.30 -11.74 15.70
CA PRO A 165 -8.02 -11.33 15.11
C PRO A 165 -7.27 -12.48 14.40
N ARG A 166 -7.93 -13.57 14.00
CA ARG A 166 -7.26 -14.74 13.39
C ARG A 166 -6.50 -14.34 12.13
N GLY A 167 -5.20 -14.59 12.10
CA GLY A 167 -4.26 -14.16 11.06
C GLY A 167 -3.58 -12.80 11.34
N ASP A 168 -3.86 -12.15 12.46
CA ASP A 168 -3.20 -10.92 12.91
C ASP A 168 -2.15 -11.26 13.98
N PHE A 169 -0.91 -11.45 13.52
CA PHE A 169 0.17 -12.03 14.33
C PHE A 169 0.35 -11.38 15.69
N TRP A 170 0.37 -10.03 15.75
CA TRP A 170 0.65 -9.28 16.97
C TRP A 170 -0.53 -9.24 17.94
N ARG A 171 -1.77 -9.29 17.44
CA ARG A 171 -2.97 -9.35 18.28
C ARG A 171 -3.23 -10.73 18.87
N GLU A 172 -2.76 -11.79 18.22
CA GLU A 172 -2.97 -13.18 18.65
C GLU A 172 -1.86 -13.73 19.57
N GLN A 173 -0.61 -13.31 19.39
CA GLN A 173 0.48 -13.75 20.27
C GLN A 173 0.26 -13.32 21.73
N THR A 174 0.76 -14.12 22.67
CA THR A 174 0.56 -13.90 24.12
C THR A 174 1.84 -13.55 24.88
N VAL A 175 2.97 -13.38 24.19
CA VAL A 175 4.29 -13.18 24.79
C VAL A 175 4.51 -11.71 25.14
N VAL A 176 4.14 -10.82 24.23
CA VAL A 176 4.28 -9.37 24.34
C VAL A 176 2.89 -8.75 24.55
N PRO A 177 2.67 -7.93 25.58
CA PRO A 177 1.39 -7.26 25.74
C PRO A 177 1.19 -6.19 24.66
N ILE A 178 0.15 -6.34 23.83
CA ILE A 178 -0.26 -5.35 22.84
C ILE A 178 -1.54 -4.66 23.32
N PRO A 179 -1.56 -3.33 23.46
CA PRO A 179 -2.75 -2.62 23.87
C PRO A 179 -3.82 -2.70 22.77
N PRO A 180 -5.11 -2.86 23.12
CA PRO A 180 -6.18 -2.82 22.13
C PRO A 180 -6.29 -1.42 21.52
N SER A 181 -6.67 -1.36 20.24
CA SER A 181 -6.80 -0.13 19.46
C SER A 181 -7.65 0.93 20.18
N SER A 182 -8.75 0.52 20.83
CA SER A 182 -9.65 1.40 21.59
C SER A 182 -9.02 2.11 22.80
N LYS A 183 -7.90 1.60 23.32
CA LYS A 183 -7.17 2.22 24.45
C LYS A 183 -6.13 3.25 24.02
N ILE A 184 -5.65 3.16 22.78
CA ILE A 184 -4.57 4.00 22.25
C ILE A 184 -5.06 5.08 21.30
N ARG A 185 -6.17 4.83 20.56
CA ARG A 185 -6.70 5.81 19.63
C ARG A 185 -7.38 6.98 20.35
N PRO A 186 -7.37 8.21 19.80
CA PRO A 186 -8.25 9.26 20.26
C PRO A 186 -9.71 8.90 19.95
N ARG A 187 -10.64 9.54 20.66
CA ARG A 187 -12.08 9.42 20.38
C ARG A 187 -12.42 9.81 18.94
N ASP A 188 -11.77 10.86 18.44
CA ASP A 188 -11.89 11.36 17.08
C ASP A 188 -10.50 11.78 16.59
N TYR A 189 -10.00 11.16 15.53
CA TYR A 189 -8.71 11.50 14.92
C TYR A 189 -8.68 12.93 14.38
N LEU A 190 -9.80 13.50 13.95
CA LEU A 190 -9.85 14.89 13.47
C LEU A 190 -9.53 15.90 14.58
N SER A 191 -9.67 15.53 15.86
CA SER A 191 -9.25 16.37 17.00
C SER A 191 -7.73 16.53 17.11
N LEU A 192 -6.94 15.74 16.38
CA LEU A 192 -5.48 15.86 16.34
C LEU A 192 -4.99 16.97 15.40
N LYS A 193 -5.88 17.65 14.67
CA LYS A 193 -5.52 18.80 13.84
C LYS A 193 -5.06 19.96 14.72
N ASP A 194 -3.76 20.11 14.85
CA ASP A 194 -3.12 21.18 15.62
C ASP A 194 -1.93 21.75 14.85
N PRO A 195 -2.06 22.94 14.24
CA PRO A 195 -0.96 23.61 13.53
C PRO A 195 0.23 23.97 14.43
N GLU A 196 0.03 24.00 15.75
CA GLU A 196 1.03 24.42 16.73
C GLU A 196 1.71 23.24 17.43
N ALA A 197 1.42 22.01 17.01
CA ALA A 197 1.87 20.79 17.70
C ALA A 197 3.40 20.66 17.81
N LEU A 198 4.15 21.31 16.92
CA LEU A 198 5.62 21.30 16.90
C LEU A 198 6.25 22.35 17.83
N ARG A 199 5.46 23.28 18.39
CA ARG A 199 5.97 24.36 19.22
C ARG A 199 6.60 23.82 20.50
N GLY A 200 7.89 24.11 20.69
CA GLY A 200 8.67 23.69 21.85
C GLY A 200 9.11 22.23 21.81
N LYS A 201 8.84 21.50 20.72
CA LYS A 201 9.23 20.09 20.58
C LYS A 201 10.69 19.92 20.24
N HIS A 202 11.34 18.94 20.85
CA HIS A 202 12.75 18.61 20.59
C HIS A 202 12.84 17.48 19.58
N VAL A 203 13.29 17.82 18.37
CA VAL A 203 13.40 16.95 17.21
C VAL A 203 14.83 16.40 17.11
N ALA A 204 14.96 15.08 17.13
CA ALA A 204 16.20 14.38 16.79
C ALA A 204 16.31 14.16 15.28
N VAL A 205 17.47 14.45 14.70
CA VAL A 205 17.74 14.25 13.27
C VAL A 205 18.95 13.32 13.10
N PRO A 206 18.76 12.09 12.62
CA PRO A 206 19.86 11.17 12.33
C PRO A 206 20.84 11.74 11.30
N LYS A 207 22.11 11.91 11.71
CA LYS A 207 23.18 12.43 10.83
C LYS A 207 23.38 11.61 9.56
N CYS A 208 23.27 10.28 9.68
CA CYS A 208 23.41 9.36 8.56
C CYS A 208 22.44 9.66 7.41
N TYR A 209 21.27 10.23 7.69
CA TYR A 209 20.22 10.52 6.68
C TYR A 209 20.28 11.92 6.07
N ILE A 210 21.22 12.76 6.52
CA ILE A 210 21.40 14.13 6.03
C ILE A 210 22.82 14.37 5.48
N GLY A 211 23.53 13.29 5.16
CA GLY A 211 24.87 13.33 4.57
C GLY A 211 25.96 13.76 5.55
N LYS A 212 25.77 13.55 6.86
CA LYS A 212 26.75 13.87 7.90
C LYS A 212 27.33 12.59 8.51
N GLN A 213 28.59 12.68 8.95
CA GLN A 213 29.31 11.58 9.59
C GLN A 213 28.69 11.22 10.94
N THR A 214 28.50 9.93 11.20
CA THR A 214 28.08 9.37 12.49
C THR A 214 29.29 8.89 13.29
N SER A 215 29.13 8.67 14.61
CA SER A 215 30.21 8.09 15.43
C SER A 215 30.53 6.63 15.06
N SER A 216 29.57 5.88 14.53
CA SER A 216 29.73 4.50 14.07
C SER A 216 30.27 4.37 12.65
N GLU A 217 30.51 5.49 11.96
CA GLU A 217 30.82 5.56 10.53
C GLU A 217 29.73 4.99 9.59
N TYR A 218 28.56 4.62 10.15
CA TYR A 218 27.39 4.24 9.37
C TYR A 218 26.92 5.41 8.51
N SER A 219 26.87 5.20 7.20
CA SER A 219 26.45 6.20 6.23
C SER A 219 25.55 5.59 5.18
N VAL A 220 24.61 6.40 4.69
CA VAL A 220 23.74 6.03 3.58
C VAL A 220 23.82 7.11 2.50
N VAL A 221 23.21 6.84 1.34
CA VAL A 221 23.11 7.88 0.31
C VAL A 221 22.25 9.03 0.80
N CYS A 222 22.72 10.25 0.60
CA CYS A 222 21.92 11.47 0.68
C CYS A 222 22.34 12.35 -0.49
N SER A 223 21.49 12.46 -1.51
CA SER A 223 21.78 13.29 -2.67
C SER A 223 21.84 14.77 -2.29
N GLU A 224 22.50 15.57 -3.11
CA GLU A 224 22.53 17.03 -2.91
C GLU A 224 21.12 17.63 -2.95
N ALA A 225 20.25 17.13 -3.83
CA ALA A 225 18.85 17.56 -3.90
C ALA A 225 18.07 17.22 -2.63
N THR A 226 18.27 16.02 -2.09
CA THR A 226 17.67 15.60 -0.81
C THR A 226 18.18 16.46 0.34
N ARG A 227 19.48 16.73 0.39
CA ARG A 227 20.11 17.56 1.42
C ARG A 227 19.58 18.99 1.40
N GLN A 228 19.43 19.59 0.22
CA GLN A 228 18.85 20.93 0.08
C GLN A 228 17.37 20.98 0.50
N LEU A 229 16.57 19.97 0.13
CA LEU A 229 15.19 19.88 0.61
C LEU A 229 15.12 19.70 2.14
N TRP A 230 16.01 18.89 2.70
CA TRP A 230 16.13 18.74 4.15
C TRP A 230 16.43 20.08 4.82
N GLU A 231 17.40 20.86 4.33
CA GLU A 231 17.71 22.17 4.94
C GLU A 231 16.51 23.13 4.90
N GLN A 232 15.70 23.09 3.84
CA GLN A 232 14.44 23.85 3.81
C GLN A 232 13.44 23.33 4.86
N ALA A 233 13.26 22.01 4.96
CA ALA A 233 12.39 21.41 5.97
C ALA A 233 12.87 21.70 7.40
N ARG A 234 14.18 21.74 7.64
CA ARG A 234 14.81 22.11 8.91
C ARG A 234 14.41 23.51 9.33
N VAL A 235 14.54 24.49 8.43
CA VAL A 235 14.13 25.89 8.66
C VAL A 235 12.62 25.97 8.95
N ASP A 236 11.81 25.21 8.22
CA ASP A 236 10.36 25.22 8.41
C ASP A 236 9.97 24.63 9.79
N LEU A 237 10.61 23.54 10.22
CA LEU A 237 10.44 22.97 11.57
C LEU A 237 10.86 23.95 12.68
N GLU A 238 12.00 24.64 12.53
CA GLU A 238 12.46 25.65 13.50
C GLU A 238 11.49 26.84 13.55
N THR A 239 10.93 27.25 12.41
CA THR A 239 9.93 28.32 12.31
C THR A 239 8.62 27.95 13.03
N LEU A 240 8.25 26.66 13.02
CA LEU A 240 7.13 26.12 13.81
C LEU A 240 7.46 25.99 15.31
N GLY A 241 8.64 26.42 15.74
CA GLY A 241 9.05 26.46 17.13
C GLY A 241 9.69 25.17 17.64
N ALA A 242 10.04 24.23 16.76
CA ALA A 242 10.78 23.03 17.14
C ALA A 242 12.27 23.33 17.36
N LYS A 243 12.87 22.65 18.34
CA LYS A 243 14.32 22.64 18.55
C LYS A 243 14.91 21.41 17.88
N ILE A 244 15.88 21.59 17.00
CA ILE A 244 16.50 20.50 16.26
C ILE A 244 17.85 20.10 16.87
N THR A 245 18.12 18.80 16.94
CA THR A 245 19.44 18.27 17.31
C THR A 245 19.82 17.15 16.35
N GLU A 246 20.93 17.36 15.65
CA GLU A 246 21.53 16.32 14.82
C GLU A 246 22.30 15.34 15.70
N THR A 247 21.99 14.07 15.56
CA THR A 247 22.45 13.01 16.47
C THR A 247 22.75 11.74 15.70
N ASP A 248 23.50 10.84 16.33
CA ASP A 248 23.55 9.46 15.88
C ASP A 248 22.20 8.78 16.13
N PHE A 249 21.94 7.68 15.44
CA PHE A 249 20.67 6.96 15.53
C PHE A 249 20.87 5.49 15.94
N PRO A 250 20.98 5.21 17.25
CA PRO A 250 21.37 3.91 17.75
C PRO A 250 20.45 2.77 17.29
N LEU A 251 19.14 3.04 17.14
CA LEU A 251 18.17 2.09 16.60
C LEU A 251 18.65 1.41 15.31
N VAL A 252 19.16 2.20 14.36
CA VAL A 252 19.56 1.69 13.05
C VAL A 252 21.04 1.30 13.06
N GLU A 253 21.89 2.13 13.64
CA GLU A 253 23.34 1.90 13.64
C GLU A 253 23.69 0.59 14.35
N ARG A 254 23.08 0.30 15.51
CA ARG A 254 23.30 -0.96 16.22
C ARG A 254 22.68 -2.15 15.49
N TYR A 255 21.45 -2.00 15.01
CA TYR A 255 20.72 -3.05 14.30
C TYR A 255 21.46 -3.50 13.03
N SER A 256 22.02 -2.55 12.29
CA SER A 256 22.75 -2.79 11.04
C SER A 256 24.21 -3.20 11.22
N THR A 257 24.76 -3.08 12.43
CA THR A 257 26.15 -3.49 12.71
C THR A 257 26.30 -5.00 12.53
N GLN A 258 27.21 -5.44 11.65
CA GLN A 258 27.54 -6.85 11.51
C GLN A 258 28.73 -7.21 12.41
N LEU A 259 28.50 -8.11 13.36
CA LEU A 259 29.52 -8.70 14.23
C LEU A 259 30.22 -9.90 13.57
N PHE A 260 29.58 -10.52 12.58
CA PHE A 260 30.12 -11.61 11.77
C PHE A 260 29.56 -11.54 10.33
N PRO A 261 30.28 -12.08 9.32
CA PRO A 261 29.82 -12.06 7.94
C PRO A 261 28.45 -12.71 7.77
N GLY A 262 27.55 -12.05 7.04
CA GLY A 262 26.22 -12.58 6.74
C GLY A 262 25.17 -12.34 7.84
N GLN A 263 25.52 -11.67 8.94
CA GLN A 263 24.53 -11.30 9.97
C GLN A 263 23.47 -10.35 9.39
N ALA A 264 22.20 -10.76 9.42
CA ALA A 264 21.10 -9.97 8.86
C ALA A 264 20.56 -8.88 9.80
N ALA A 265 20.73 -9.07 11.12
CA ALA A 265 20.33 -8.12 12.15
C ALA A 265 21.14 -8.35 13.43
N ASN A 266 21.52 -7.28 14.11
CA ASN A 266 22.18 -7.32 15.40
C ASN A 266 21.22 -6.91 16.52
N VAL A 267 20.49 -7.91 17.02
CA VAL A 267 19.52 -7.77 18.11
C VAL A 267 19.98 -8.66 19.26
N PRO A 268 20.61 -8.11 20.31
CA PRO A 268 21.03 -8.88 21.48
C PRO A 268 19.86 -9.65 22.10
N GLY A 269 20.08 -10.94 22.38
CA GLY A 269 19.07 -11.83 22.96
C GLY A 269 18.22 -12.58 21.93
N ILE A 270 18.29 -12.23 20.64
CA ILE A 270 17.60 -13.00 19.61
C ILE A 270 18.28 -14.37 19.43
N PRO A 271 17.52 -15.48 19.35
CA PRO A 271 18.10 -16.79 19.07
C PRO A 271 18.87 -16.78 17.74
N SER A 272 20.03 -17.43 17.69
CA SER A 272 20.91 -17.40 16.51
C SER A 272 20.27 -17.97 15.24
N THR A 273 19.33 -18.90 15.39
CA THR A 273 18.56 -19.52 14.29
C THR A 273 17.29 -18.77 13.94
N TRP A 274 16.92 -17.73 14.70
CA TRP A 274 15.61 -17.07 14.54
C TRP A 274 15.48 -16.40 13.18
N ILE A 275 16.52 -15.71 12.72
CA ILE A 275 16.48 -15.01 11.42
C ILE A 275 16.19 -15.99 10.28
N ASP A 276 16.80 -17.17 10.30
CA ASP A 276 16.52 -18.20 9.30
C ASP A 276 15.10 -18.77 9.43
N THR A 277 14.60 -18.91 10.67
CA THR A 277 13.24 -19.38 10.99
C THR A 277 12.18 -18.40 10.50
N GLU A 278 12.38 -17.12 10.79
CA GLU A 278 11.51 -16.01 10.44
C GLU A 278 11.41 -15.81 8.92
N ARG A 279 12.50 -16.07 8.19
CA ARG A 279 12.58 -15.87 6.74
C ARG A 279 12.10 -17.05 5.90
N CYS A 280 11.74 -18.17 6.52
CA CYS A 280 11.24 -19.34 5.80
C CYS A 280 10.03 -19.95 6.51
N GLN A 281 10.23 -20.61 7.65
CA GLN A 281 9.19 -21.36 8.36
C GLN A 281 8.04 -20.46 8.81
N MET A 282 8.33 -19.25 9.29
CA MET A 282 7.29 -18.31 9.70
C MET A 282 6.45 -17.81 8.54
N ILE A 283 7.08 -17.48 7.41
CA ILE A 283 6.39 -17.07 6.18
C ILE A 283 5.52 -18.21 5.68
N ALA A 284 6.09 -19.42 5.60
CA ALA A 284 5.40 -20.61 5.13
C ALA A 284 4.14 -20.83 5.96
N THR A 285 4.28 -20.88 7.29
CA THR A 285 3.17 -21.09 8.22
C THR A 285 2.09 -20.02 8.03
N ALA A 286 2.47 -18.74 7.96
CA ALA A 286 1.53 -17.64 7.81
C ALA A 286 0.79 -17.67 6.46
N TRP A 287 1.46 -18.04 5.37
CA TRP A 287 0.85 -18.19 4.05
C TRP A 287 -0.11 -19.37 4.01
N ASP A 288 0.29 -20.50 4.58
CA ASP A 288 -0.57 -21.68 4.66
C ASP A 288 -1.80 -21.43 5.54
N ASP A 289 -1.65 -20.74 6.68
CA ASP A 289 -2.76 -20.30 7.51
C ASP A 289 -3.67 -19.32 6.76
N PHE A 290 -3.12 -18.38 6.00
CA PHE A 290 -3.90 -17.46 5.15
C PHE A 290 -4.75 -18.23 4.13
N LEU A 291 -4.16 -19.18 3.40
CA LEU A 291 -4.86 -19.98 2.39
C LEU A 291 -5.96 -20.86 3.01
N ARG A 292 -5.65 -21.54 4.12
CA ARG A 292 -6.63 -22.37 4.84
C ARG A 292 -7.78 -21.53 5.40
N ASN A 293 -7.49 -20.35 5.96
CA ASN A 293 -8.50 -19.42 6.45
C ASN A 293 -9.36 -18.85 5.31
N ASN A 294 -8.76 -18.61 4.14
CA ASN A 294 -9.49 -18.19 2.95
C ASN A 294 -10.37 -19.32 2.40
N SER A 295 -9.99 -20.59 2.56
CA SER A 295 -10.82 -21.76 2.22
C SER A 295 -11.31 -21.78 0.75
N ASP A 296 -10.44 -21.36 -0.18
CA ASP A 296 -10.69 -21.54 -1.61
C ASP A 296 -10.44 -23.02 -1.98
N PRO A 297 -11.43 -23.75 -2.53
CA PRO A 297 -11.25 -25.16 -2.86
C PRO A 297 -10.17 -25.41 -3.93
N GLU A 298 -9.87 -24.42 -4.78
CA GLU A 298 -8.85 -24.54 -5.83
C GLU A 298 -7.43 -24.29 -5.31
N CYS A 299 -7.29 -23.68 -4.12
CA CYS A 299 -6.01 -23.43 -3.47
C CYS A 299 -6.16 -23.55 -1.93
N PRO A 300 -6.36 -24.78 -1.41
CA PRO A 300 -6.74 -25.00 -0.02
C PRO A 300 -5.57 -24.85 0.98
N SER A 301 -4.33 -24.93 0.50
CA SER A 301 -3.11 -24.90 1.33
C SER A 301 -1.88 -24.57 0.48
N LEU A 302 -0.79 -24.18 1.12
CA LEU A 302 0.46 -23.83 0.44
C LEU A 302 1.13 -25.05 -0.20
N GLU A 303 0.92 -26.26 0.33
CA GLU A 303 1.55 -27.50 -0.18
C GLU A 303 1.33 -27.76 -1.69
N GLY A 304 0.17 -27.38 -2.22
CA GLY A 304 -0.19 -27.60 -3.62
C GLY A 304 0.28 -26.51 -4.58
N VAL A 305 0.98 -25.48 -4.08
CA VAL A 305 1.39 -24.31 -4.86
C VAL A 305 2.70 -24.58 -5.61
N ASP A 306 2.73 -24.25 -6.90
CA ASP A 306 3.98 -24.27 -7.69
C ASP A 306 4.90 -23.13 -7.24
N HIS A 307 5.94 -23.48 -6.49
CA HIS A 307 6.88 -22.50 -5.97
C HIS A 307 7.64 -21.72 -7.05
N SER A 308 7.78 -22.27 -8.26
CA SER A 308 8.44 -21.57 -9.38
C SER A 308 7.61 -20.38 -9.90
N GLN A 309 6.31 -20.40 -9.65
CA GLN A 309 5.37 -19.35 -10.05
C GLN A 309 5.12 -18.32 -8.95
N ILE A 310 5.69 -18.50 -7.75
CA ILE A 310 5.46 -17.58 -6.63
C ILE A 310 6.06 -16.20 -6.92
N ASN A 311 7.29 -16.15 -7.44
CA ASN A 311 7.99 -14.91 -7.76
C ASN A 311 8.97 -15.14 -8.91
N PRO A 312 8.48 -15.40 -10.14
CA PRO A 312 9.33 -15.65 -11.29
C PRO A 312 9.99 -14.36 -11.79
N ASP A 313 11.07 -14.49 -12.55
CA ASP A 313 11.75 -13.36 -13.18
C ASP A 313 10.94 -12.85 -14.38
N PHE A 314 10.61 -11.55 -14.39
CA PHE A 314 9.88 -10.90 -15.50
C PHE A 314 10.79 -10.04 -16.37
N ALA A 315 11.93 -9.60 -15.83
CA ALA A 315 12.92 -8.77 -16.49
C ALA A 315 14.35 -9.33 -16.31
N PRO A 316 15.33 -8.94 -17.16
CA PRO A 316 16.65 -9.56 -17.21
C PRO A 316 17.47 -9.51 -15.93
N LEU A 317 17.24 -8.50 -15.07
CA LEU A 317 17.95 -8.33 -13.80
C LEU A 317 17.06 -8.63 -12.58
N ASP A 318 15.95 -9.35 -12.74
CA ASP A 318 15.09 -9.72 -11.61
C ASP A 318 15.72 -10.82 -10.72
N ASP A 319 16.66 -11.63 -11.25
CA ASP A 319 17.35 -12.66 -10.47
C ASP A 319 18.14 -12.05 -9.31
N ARG A 320 17.55 -12.16 -8.12
CA ARG A 320 18.05 -11.62 -6.85
C ARG A 320 19.41 -12.16 -6.47
N SER A 321 19.74 -13.37 -6.90
CA SER A 321 21.01 -14.02 -6.60
C SER A 321 22.19 -13.29 -7.23
N GLU A 322 21.98 -12.53 -8.31
CA GLU A 322 23.04 -11.76 -8.97
C GLU A 322 23.44 -10.48 -8.22
N HIS A 323 22.57 -9.94 -7.36
CA HIS A 323 22.69 -8.53 -6.96
C HIS A 323 22.22 -8.19 -5.53
N THR A 324 21.66 -9.14 -4.78
CA THR A 324 21.23 -8.93 -3.39
C THR A 324 21.77 -10.00 -2.45
N GLU A 325 21.78 -9.72 -1.14
CA GLU A 325 22.43 -10.59 -0.17
C GLU A 325 21.60 -11.86 0.10
N GLN A 326 22.21 -13.03 -0.06
CA GLN A 326 21.52 -14.33 0.00
C GLN A 326 20.77 -14.56 1.33
N GLN A 327 21.30 -14.10 2.46
CA GLN A 327 20.67 -14.23 3.77
C GLN A 327 19.32 -13.47 3.89
N ASN A 328 19.00 -12.61 2.91
CA ASN A 328 17.75 -11.87 2.86
C ASN A 328 16.71 -12.50 1.93
N HIS A 329 17.06 -13.56 1.18
CA HIS A 329 16.16 -14.19 0.21
C HIS A 329 15.11 -15.07 0.89
N VAL A 330 13.87 -15.00 0.40
CA VAL A 330 12.82 -15.94 0.79
C VAL A 330 13.03 -17.27 0.07
N ARG A 331 12.96 -18.38 0.80
CA ARG A 331 13.33 -19.71 0.32
C ARG A 331 12.08 -20.51 -0.10
N TYR A 332 11.43 -20.12 -1.20
CA TYR A 332 10.10 -20.63 -1.58
C TYR A 332 10.01 -22.16 -1.69
N ALA A 333 11.02 -22.82 -2.26
CA ALA A 333 11.03 -24.29 -2.37
C ALA A 333 11.05 -24.95 -0.98
N GLU A 334 11.91 -24.46 -0.08
CA GLU A 334 11.99 -24.95 1.31
C GLU A 334 10.70 -24.68 2.09
N MET A 335 9.99 -23.60 1.79
CA MET A 335 8.69 -23.32 2.41
C MET A 335 7.69 -24.43 2.09
N ILE A 336 7.60 -24.88 0.82
CA ILE A 336 6.70 -25.98 0.44
C ILE A 336 7.05 -27.27 1.19
N ASP A 337 8.35 -27.60 1.28
CA ASP A 337 8.79 -28.80 1.98
C ASP A 337 8.49 -28.74 3.49
N PHE A 338 8.67 -27.56 4.11
CA PHE A 338 8.37 -27.36 5.53
C PHE A 338 6.89 -27.55 5.87
N ILE A 339 5.96 -27.11 5.00
CA ILE A 339 4.51 -27.19 5.27
C ILE A 339 4.03 -28.63 5.45
N ARG A 340 4.67 -29.60 4.80
CA ARG A 340 4.26 -31.02 4.88
C ARG A 340 4.29 -31.58 6.30
N ASP A 341 5.21 -31.07 7.12
CA ASP A 341 5.47 -31.56 8.49
C ASP A 341 5.36 -30.44 9.55
N ARG A 342 4.73 -29.30 9.21
CA ARG A 342 4.69 -28.13 10.10
C ARG A 342 3.91 -28.38 11.39
N SER A 343 4.21 -27.58 12.42
CA SER A 343 3.34 -27.44 13.59
C SER A 343 2.04 -26.70 13.24
N ASP A 344 1.01 -26.90 14.07
CA ASP A 344 -0.30 -26.26 13.87
C ASP A 344 -0.22 -24.73 14.02
N SER A 345 0.59 -24.24 14.96
CA SER A 345 0.67 -22.81 15.31
C SER A 345 2.00 -22.18 14.90
N ILE A 346 1.93 -20.96 14.34
CA ILE A 346 3.07 -20.10 14.06
C ILE A 346 3.84 -19.67 15.32
N TYR A 347 3.17 -19.67 16.48
CA TYR A 347 3.76 -19.26 17.75
C TYR A 347 4.64 -20.34 18.40
N ASP A 348 4.49 -21.59 17.95
CA ASP A 348 5.28 -22.73 18.42
C ASP A 348 6.63 -22.86 17.68
N LEU A 349 6.91 -21.96 16.72
CA LEU A 349 8.17 -21.97 15.99
C LEU A 349 9.36 -21.77 16.94
N PRO A 350 10.47 -22.52 16.74
CA PRO A 350 11.62 -22.48 17.64
C PRO A 350 12.16 -21.07 17.85
N GLY A 351 12.24 -20.65 19.12
CA GLY A 351 12.77 -19.34 19.51
C GLY A 351 11.83 -18.15 19.27
N CYS A 352 10.57 -18.36 18.87
CA CYS A 352 9.63 -17.27 18.60
C CYS A 352 9.44 -16.37 19.81
N ALA A 353 9.06 -16.92 20.97
CA ALA A 353 8.85 -16.13 22.17
C ALA A 353 10.09 -15.30 22.57
N ASP A 354 11.28 -15.92 22.58
CA ASP A 354 12.54 -15.25 22.92
C ASP A 354 12.86 -14.13 21.92
N ALA A 355 12.61 -14.36 20.62
CA ALA A 355 12.80 -13.35 19.60
C ALA A 355 11.86 -12.15 19.78
N LEU A 356 10.57 -12.38 20.06
CA LEU A 356 9.62 -11.29 20.31
C LEU A 356 10.06 -10.43 21.50
N ILE A 357 10.51 -11.06 22.59
CA ILE A 357 11.04 -10.34 23.76
C ILE A 357 12.28 -9.53 23.36
N ALA A 358 13.25 -10.14 22.66
CA ALA A 358 14.48 -9.47 22.25
C ALA A 358 14.23 -8.26 21.33
N LEU A 359 13.25 -8.34 20.42
CA LEU A 359 12.87 -7.24 19.53
C LEU A 359 12.27 -6.07 20.31
N GLU A 360 11.40 -6.33 21.28
CA GLU A 360 10.82 -5.29 22.13
C GLU A 360 11.87 -4.62 23.01
N GLU A 361 12.77 -5.40 23.62
CA GLU A 361 13.86 -4.85 24.43
C GLU A 361 14.85 -4.03 23.59
N ALA A 362 15.12 -4.43 22.35
CA ALA A 362 15.91 -3.63 21.43
C ALA A 362 15.22 -2.31 21.06
N ARG A 363 13.91 -2.29 20.80
CA ARG A 363 13.16 -1.03 20.59
C ARG A 363 13.27 -0.13 21.81
N LYS A 364 12.98 -0.66 23.01
CA LYS A 364 13.02 0.12 24.26
C LYS A 364 14.39 0.73 24.49
N ARG A 365 15.45 -0.08 24.39
CA ARG A 365 16.84 0.38 24.60
C ARG A 365 17.29 1.40 23.55
N ASP A 366 17.12 1.08 22.28
CA ASP A 366 17.79 1.80 21.19
C ASP A 366 16.94 2.94 20.59
N LEU A 367 15.68 3.06 20.99
CA LEU A 367 14.82 4.20 20.64
C LEU A 367 14.22 4.87 21.87
N GLU A 368 13.43 4.15 22.68
CA GLU A 368 12.59 4.81 23.70
C GLU A 368 13.41 5.41 24.84
N HIS A 369 14.30 4.62 25.45
CA HIS A 369 15.22 5.08 26.49
C HIS A 369 16.19 6.12 25.94
N TRP A 370 16.72 5.92 24.73
CA TRP A 370 17.58 6.91 24.09
C TRP A 370 16.87 8.25 23.86
N MET A 371 15.60 8.24 23.42
CA MET A 371 14.80 9.46 23.30
C MET A 371 14.58 10.11 24.66
N ASP A 372 14.24 9.33 25.70
CA ASP A 372 14.02 9.84 27.06
C ASP A 372 15.27 10.46 27.69
N GLU A 373 16.41 9.78 27.59
CA GLU A 373 17.70 10.24 28.13
C GLU A 373 18.16 11.56 27.49
N ASN A 374 17.78 11.80 26.23
CA ASN A 374 18.16 13.00 25.48
C ASN A 374 17.04 14.05 25.40
N GLY A 375 15.86 13.76 25.96
CA GLY A 375 14.71 14.66 25.94
C GLY A 375 14.10 14.88 24.55
N PHE A 376 14.20 13.90 23.64
CA PHE A 376 13.62 13.98 22.30
C PHE A 376 12.13 13.62 22.29
N ASP A 377 11.31 14.45 21.65
CA ASP A 377 9.89 14.20 21.42
C ASP A 377 9.66 13.34 20.16
N VAL A 378 10.49 13.51 19.14
CA VAL A 378 10.29 12.88 17.82
C VAL A 378 11.62 12.78 17.05
N VAL A 379 11.75 11.74 16.23
CA VAL A 379 12.85 11.58 15.28
C VAL A 379 12.36 11.97 13.88
N VAL A 380 13.09 12.84 13.18
CA VAL A 380 12.70 13.35 11.86
C VAL A 380 13.84 13.22 10.86
N PHE A 381 13.56 12.71 9.66
CA PHE A 381 14.55 12.53 8.60
C PHE A 381 13.92 12.46 7.21
N PRO A 382 14.65 12.78 6.13
CA PRO A 382 14.22 12.49 4.77
C PRO A 382 13.86 11.01 4.63
N THR A 383 12.69 10.70 4.05
CA THR A 383 12.22 9.32 3.93
C THR A 383 13.14 8.46 3.06
N ASN A 384 13.75 9.06 2.04
CA ASN A 384 14.72 8.41 1.16
C ASN A 384 15.91 9.34 0.92
N GLY A 385 17.06 8.75 0.66
CA GLY A 385 18.31 9.45 0.34
C GLY A 385 18.37 10.02 -1.08
N ASP A 386 17.77 9.32 -2.04
CA ASP A 386 17.54 9.73 -3.42
C ASP A 386 16.49 8.77 -4.03
N VAL A 387 16.29 8.81 -5.35
CA VAL A 387 15.40 7.93 -6.10
C VAL A 387 16.16 7.10 -7.15
N GLY A 388 15.79 5.83 -7.29
CA GLY A 388 16.34 4.93 -8.30
C GLY A 388 15.82 5.20 -9.72
N ARG A 389 16.54 4.71 -10.74
CA ARG A 389 16.17 4.91 -12.16
C ARG A 389 15.18 3.85 -12.63
N ALA A 390 14.26 4.24 -13.51
CA ALA A 390 13.20 3.36 -14.01
C ALA A 390 13.72 2.15 -14.81
N ASP A 391 14.92 2.26 -15.39
CA ASP A 391 15.59 1.21 -16.17
C ASP A 391 16.46 0.27 -15.31
N SER A 392 16.32 0.28 -13.98
CA SER A 392 17.13 -0.57 -13.08
C SER A 392 17.00 -2.06 -13.36
N GLU A 393 15.87 -2.51 -13.92
CA GLU A 393 15.65 -3.91 -14.31
C GLU A 393 16.36 -4.33 -15.61
N ASP A 394 16.94 -3.37 -16.34
CA ASP A 394 17.60 -3.57 -17.63
C ASP A 394 19.07 -3.14 -17.62
N ASN A 395 19.42 -2.21 -16.73
CA ASN A 395 20.72 -1.57 -16.69
C ASN A 395 21.41 -1.85 -15.35
N ARG A 396 22.55 -2.54 -15.40
CA ARG A 396 23.33 -2.93 -14.21
C ARG A 396 23.85 -1.74 -13.39
N GLU A 397 24.17 -0.61 -14.02
CA GLU A 397 24.59 0.60 -13.29
C GLU A 397 23.41 1.25 -12.56
N SER A 398 22.26 1.36 -13.22
CA SER A 398 21.02 1.82 -12.60
C SER A 398 20.60 0.91 -11.45
N MET A 399 20.71 -0.41 -11.62
CA MET A 399 20.46 -1.40 -10.57
C MET A 399 21.38 -1.19 -9.37
N ALA A 400 22.69 -1.17 -9.60
CA ALA A 400 23.69 -1.00 -8.56
C ALA A 400 23.47 0.31 -7.79
N TYR A 401 23.08 1.39 -8.47
CA TYR A 401 22.73 2.66 -7.83
C TYR A 401 21.47 2.54 -6.97
N SER A 402 20.40 1.93 -7.50
CA SER A 402 19.12 1.74 -6.81
C SER A 402 19.21 0.82 -5.59
N LEU A 403 20.23 -0.04 -5.51
CA LEU A 403 20.49 -0.94 -4.39
C LEU A 403 21.42 -0.37 -3.31
N ARG A 404 21.86 0.88 -3.41
CA ARG A 404 22.62 1.54 -2.34
C ARG A 404 21.73 1.81 -1.12
N ASP A 405 22.33 1.77 0.07
CA ASP A 405 21.62 2.08 1.31
C ASP A 405 21.06 3.52 1.28
N GLY A 406 19.83 3.70 1.79
CA GLY A 406 19.03 4.93 1.64
C GLY A 406 18.23 5.04 0.34
N LEU A 407 18.47 4.18 -0.67
CA LEU A 407 17.65 4.05 -1.88
C LEU A 407 16.96 2.68 -1.96
N LYS A 408 17.73 1.62 -1.68
CA LYS A 408 17.31 0.22 -1.69
C LYS A 408 16.00 0.02 -0.92
N TYR A 409 15.97 0.63 0.27
CA TYR A 409 14.84 0.81 1.16
C TYR A 409 14.74 2.30 1.51
N SER A 410 13.60 2.72 2.08
CA SER A 410 13.56 4.01 2.77
C SER A 410 14.50 4.00 3.98
N ASN A 411 14.97 5.20 4.35
CA ASN A 411 15.75 5.41 5.57
C ASN A 411 15.05 4.78 6.78
N GLY A 412 15.85 4.14 7.64
CA GLY A 412 15.42 3.27 8.72
C GLY A 412 15.55 1.76 8.42
N ASN A 413 15.65 1.37 7.14
CA ASN A 413 15.80 -0.02 6.71
C ASN A 413 14.78 -0.95 7.38
N ARG A 414 15.15 -2.22 7.61
CA ARG A 414 14.31 -3.22 8.29
C ARG A 414 14.11 -2.93 9.78
N ALA A 415 15.04 -2.21 10.43
CA ALA A 415 15.00 -1.94 11.87
C ALA A 415 13.67 -1.31 12.30
N MET A 416 13.17 -0.34 11.54
CA MET A 416 11.91 0.35 11.84
C MET A 416 10.73 -0.60 12.00
N LYS A 417 10.56 -1.57 11.10
CA LYS A 417 9.41 -2.50 11.14
C LYS A 417 9.68 -3.70 12.02
N HIS A 418 10.87 -4.26 12.00
CA HIS A 418 11.23 -5.40 12.83
C HIS A 418 11.12 -5.07 14.33
N LEU A 419 11.40 -3.82 14.71
CA LEU A 419 11.30 -3.32 16.08
C LEU A 419 9.96 -2.65 16.40
N GLY A 420 9.03 -2.54 15.44
CA GLY A 420 7.67 -2.04 15.68
C GLY A 420 7.56 -0.53 15.88
N VAL A 421 8.42 0.25 15.22
CA VAL A 421 8.47 1.71 15.33
C VAL A 421 7.37 2.36 14.47
N PRO A 422 6.44 3.14 15.05
CA PRO A 422 5.47 3.90 14.29
C PRO A 422 6.14 5.05 13.53
N ALA A 423 5.61 5.34 12.36
CA ALA A 423 6.09 6.44 11.53
C ALA A 423 4.99 7.02 10.64
N ILE A 424 5.09 8.31 10.35
CA ILE A 424 4.29 8.97 9.32
C ILE A 424 5.22 9.75 8.38
N THR A 425 5.04 9.51 7.09
CA THR A 425 5.71 10.25 6.02
C THR A 425 4.74 11.31 5.50
N VAL A 426 5.23 12.53 5.29
CA VAL A 426 4.53 13.63 4.62
C VAL A 426 5.38 14.21 3.49
N PRO A 427 4.80 14.89 2.49
CA PRO A 427 5.58 15.51 1.42
C PRO A 427 6.58 16.55 1.97
N MET A 428 7.87 16.39 1.66
CA MET A 428 8.92 17.37 1.98
C MET A 428 9.05 18.42 0.87
N GLY A 429 8.84 17.99 -0.38
CA GLY A 429 8.94 18.79 -1.60
C GLY A 429 9.35 17.93 -2.79
N SER A 430 9.79 18.55 -3.88
CA SER A 430 10.26 17.88 -5.10
C SER A 430 11.77 18.04 -5.26
N LEU A 431 12.49 16.94 -5.56
CA LEU A 431 13.92 16.96 -5.88
C LEU A 431 14.15 17.84 -7.10
N TYR A 432 14.97 18.90 -6.96
CA TYR A 432 15.05 19.97 -7.97
C TYR A 432 15.56 19.47 -9.33
N ASP A 433 16.45 18.49 -9.33
CA ASP A 433 17.15 17.91 -10.48
C ASP A 433 16.33 16.82 -11.18
N LYS A 434 15.53 16.06 -10.43
CA LYS A 434 14.78 14.90 -10.93
C LYS A 434 13.29 15.17 -11.15
N LYS A 435 12.75 16.22 -10.52
CA LYS A 435 11.31 16.52 -10.47
C LYS A 435 10.49 15.33 -9.95
N ILE A 436 11.03 14.65 -8.95
CA ILE A 436 10.37 13.56 -8.22
C ILE A 436 10.14 14.04 -6.79
N PRO A 437 8.95 13.80 -6.21
CA PRO A 437 8.70 14.07 -4.80
C PRO A 437 9.64 13.33 -3.85
N ALA A 438 9.93 13.94 -2.70
CA ALA A 438 10.59 13.30 -1.58
C ALA A 438 9.77 13.52 -0.30
N GLY A 439 9.73 12.50 0.56
CA GLY A 439 9.05 12.54 1.84
C GLY A 439 9.94 12.98 3.01
N LEU A 440 9.30 13.46 4.07
CA LEU A 440 9.85 13.67 5.40
C LEU A 440 9.15 12.70 6.36
N THR A 441 9.92 11.87 7.06
CA THR A 441 9.39 10.89 8.02
C THR A 441 9.48 11.44 9.44
N PHE A 442 8.38 11.38 10.18
CA PHE A 442 8.33 11.52 11.64
C PHE A 442 8.18 10.12 12.26
N ALA A 443 9.07 9.76 13.17
CA ALA A 443 9.08 8.49 13.87
C ALA A 443 9.18 8.72 15.39
N GLY A 444 8.62 7.81 16.17
CA GLY A 444 8.58 7.96 17.63
C GLY A 444 8.42 6.65 18.36
N LYS A 445 8.17 6.76 19.66
CA LYS A 445 7.99 5.60 20.55
C LYS A 445 6.76 4.79 20.17
N ALA A 446 6.76 3.49 20.49
CA ALA A 446 5.57 2.68 20.25
C ALA A 446 4.33 3.27 20.95
N TRP A 447 3.22 3.26 20.24
CA TRP A 447 1.91 3.79 20.61
C TRP A 447 1.85 5.32 20.88
N SER A 448 2.88 6.07 20.49
CA SER A 448 2.85 7.55 20.44
C SER A 448 2.26 8.11 19.12
N ASP A 449 1.55 7.28 18.36
CA ASP A 449 1.04 7.56 17.02
C ASP A 449 0.22 8.86 16.93
N SER A 450 -0.56 9.17 17.96
CA SER A 450 -1.35 10.42 17.99
C SER A 450 -0.46 11.66 17.94
N ASP A 451 0.68 11.66 18.62
CA ASP A 451 1.62 12.79 18.58
C ASP A 451 2.28 12.91 17.21
N LEU A 452 2.67 11.79 16.61
CA LEU A 452 3.24 11.78 15.25
C LEU A 452 2.26 12.37 14.22
N LEU A 453 0.98 12.01 14.30
CA LEU A 453 -0.07 12.55 13.44
C LEU A 453 -0.26 14.06 13.64
N ARG A 454 -0.17 14.56 14.88
CA ARG A 454 -0.22 16.00 15.18
C ARG A 454 0.99 16.73 14.59
N TYR A 455 2.19 16.20 14.77
CA TYR A 455 3.43 16.80 14.25
C TYR A 455 3.45 16.85 12.72
N ALA A 456 3.01 15.77 12.08
CA ALA A 456 2.83 15.70 10.64
C ALA A 456 1.82 16.75 10.14
N TYR A 457 0.69 16.91 10.84
CA TYR A 457 -0.31 17.93 10.50
C TYR A 457 0.25 19.35 10.62
N ALA A 458 0.98 19.66 11.70
CA ALA A 458 1.61 20.96 11.88
C ALA A 458 2.62 21.26 10.76
N PHE A 459 3.46 20.29 10.39
CA PHE A 459 4.42 20.46 9.29
C PHE A 459 3.74 20.63 7.94
N GLU A 460 2.76 19.78 7.60
CA GLU A 460 2.03 19.84 6.32
C GLU A 460 1.23 21.14 6.20
N SER A 461 0.52 21.56 7.25
CA SER A 461 -0.34 22.75 7.21
C SER A 461 0.43 24.07 7.16
N SER A 462 1.73 24.07 7.49
CA SER A 462 2.57 25.28 7.43
C SER A 462 2.82 25.77 6.01
N LYS A 463 2.79 24.88 5.02
CA LYS A 463 3.10 25.21 3.62
C LYS A 463 2.59 24.13 2.66
N GLU A 464 2.04 24.56 1.53
CA GLU A 464 1.71 23.64 0.44
C GLU A 464 3.00 23.13 -0.24
N ARG A 465 3.23 21.80 -0.14
CA ARG A 465 4.43 21.12 -0.67
C ARG A 465 4.13 20.07 -1.72
N ARG A 466 2.89 19.56 -1.73
CA ARG A 466 2.44 18.57 -2.70
C ARG A 466 2.14 19.28 -4.02
N GLU A 467 2.65 18.74 -5.10
CA GLU A 467 2.31 19.14 -6.46
C GLU A 467 1.47 18.03 -7.11
N SER A 468 0.49 18.38 -7.95
CA SER A 468 -0.20 17.36 -8.74
C SER A 468 0.75 16.79 -9.80
N PRO A 469 0.69 15.48 -10.10
CA PRO A 469 1.54 14.87 -11.10
C PRO A 469 1.27 15.43 -12.51
N SER A 470 2.32 15.76 -13.25
CA SER A 470 2.20 16.35 -14.59
C SER A 470 1.72 15.35 -15.65
N LEU A 471 1.92 14.04 -15.44
CA LEU A 471 1.50 13.00 -16.39
C LEU A 471 0.10 12.45 -16.14
N ALA A 472 -0.58 12.93 -15.10
CA ALA A 472 -1.98 12.63 -14.83
C ALA A 472 -2.72 13.95 -14.54
N PRO A 473 -2.86 14.84 -15.54
CA PRO A 473 -3.57 16.09 -15.37
C PRO A 473 -5.04 15.83 -15.08
N ARG A 474 -5.66 16.78 -14.39
CA ARG A 474 -7.10 16.80 -14.15
C ARG A 474 -7.87 16.78 -15.48
N LEU A 475 -8.91 15.95 -15.56
CA LEU A 475 -9.88 15.96 -16.65
C LEU A 475 -11.04 16.91 -16.33
N ASP A 476 -11.71 17.44 -17.36
CA ASP A 476 -12.92 18.28 -17.16
C ASP A 476 -14.02 17.52 -16.39
N THR A 477 -14.08 16.20 -16.56
CA THR A 477 -15.00 15.29 -15.87
C THR A 477 -14.69 15.10 -14.38
N ASP A 478 -13.52 15.50 -13.90
CA ASP A 478 -13.16 15.46 -12.47
C ASP A 478 -13.83 16.60 -11.66
N LEU A 479 -14.58 17.49 -12.31
CA LEU A 479 -15.41 18.52 -11.66
C LEU A 479 -16.83 18.00 -11.48
N ILE A 480 -17.12 17.39 -10.33
CA ILE A 480 -18.48 17.01 -9.98
C ILE A 480 -19.20 18.22 -9.35
N GLN A 481 -20.11 18.85 -10.10
CA GLN A 481 -20.99 19.87 -9.52
C GLN A 481 -22.04 19.21 -8.64
N VAL A 482 -21.92 19.39 -7.33
CA VAL A 482 -22.93 18.95 -6.37
C VAL A 482 -24.00 20.02 -6.27
N ASN A 483 -25.18 19.78 -6.84
CA ASN A 483 -26.34 20.65 -6.61
C ASN A 483 -26.80 20.48 -5.16
N THR A 484 -26.54 21.49 -4.32
CA THR A 484 -26.89 21.52 -2.89
C THR A 484 -28.37 21.75 -2.60
N ASN A 485 -29.26 21.58 -3.60
CA ASN A 485 -30.71 21.53 -3.39
C ASN A 485 -31.09 20.23 -2.67
N GLN A 486 -30.69 20.12 -1.40
CA GLN A 486 -31.11 19.07 -0.50
C GLN A 486 -32.55 19.34 -0.08
N GLY A 487 -33.50 18.85 -0.89
CA GLY A 487 -34.76 18.39 -0.32
C GLY A 487 -34.45 17.30 0.71
N SER A 488 -35.23 17.22 1.79
CA SER A 488 -35.13 16.17 2.82
C SER A 488 -34.83 14.81 2.18
N VAL A 489 -33.80 14.11 2.65
CA VAL A 489 -33.46 12.74 2.22
C VAL A 489 -34.75 11.91 2.25
N LYS A 490 -35.33 11.68 1.07
CA LYS A 490 -36.50 10.82 0.95
C LYS A 490 -36.01 9.40 1.18
N GLN A 491 -36.86 8.57 1.77
CA GLN A 491 -36.64 7.15 2.01
C GLN A 491 -35.96 6.52 0.77
N HIS A 492 -34.83 5.84 0.94
CA HIS A 492 -34.14 5.14 -0.15
C HIS A 492 -35.13 4.23 -0.86
N ARG A 493 -35.44 4.53 -2.13
CA ARG A 493 -36.30 3.69 -2.96
C ARG A 493 -35.45 2.62 -3.63
N LYS A 494 -36.05 1.46 -3.90
CA LYS A 494 -35.39 0.38 -4.63
C LYS A 494 -35.26 0.79 -6.10
N LEU A 495 -34.03 1.13 -6.48
CA LEU A 495 -33.56 1.14 -7.85
C LEU A 495 -32.59 -0.05 -7.98
N GLU A 496 -32.87 -0.97 -8.89
CA GLU A 496 -31.98 -2.08 -9.22
C GLU A 496 -31.66 -2.07 -10.70
N LEU A 497 -30.36 -2.01 -11.01
CA LEU A 497 -29.83 -2.13 -12.36
C LEU A 497 -29.12 -3.47 -12.48
N LEU A 498 -29.51 -4.28 -13.44
CA LEU A 498 -28.91 -5.57 -13.76
C LEU A 498 -28.42 -5.55 -15.20
N VAL A 499 -27.21 -6.08 -15.42
CA VAL A 499 -26.70 -6.43 -16.74
C VAL A 499 -26.85 -7.95 -16.84
N SER A 500 -27.72 -8.44 -17.72
CA SER A 500 -28.00 -9.88 -17.85
C SER A 500 -27.25 -10.54 -18.99
N CYS A 501 -26.85 -9.78 -20.00
CA CYS A 501 -26.14 -10.29 -21.17
C CYS A 501 -25.07 -9.29 -21.63
N VAL A 502 -23.93 -9.84 -22.02
CA VAL A 502 -22.77 -9.14 -22.56
C VAL A 502 -22.28 -9.94 -23.76
N ASP A 503 -22.67 -9.52 -24.96
CA ASP A 503 -22.23 -10.14 -26.21
C ASP A 503 -21.11 -9.30 -26.80
N VAL A 504 -20.00 -9.97 -27.14
CA VAL A 504 -18.78 -9.32 -27.62
C VAL A 504 -18.32 -10.04 -28.87
N GLU A 505 -18.25 -9.30 -29.98
CA GLU A 505 -17.75 -9.77 -31.26
C GLU A 505 -16.46 -9.01 -31.60
N ASP A 506 -15.39 -9.72 -31.95
CA ASP A 506 -14.17 -9.10 -32.46
C ASP A 506 -14.41 -8.65 -33.90
N ASP A 507 -14.37 -7.33 -34.14
CA ASP A 507 -14.61 -6.75 -35.46
C ASP A 507 -13.33 -6.09 -35.98
N ALA A 508 -12.52 -6.90 -36.67
CA ALA A 508 -11.33 -6.45 -37.42
C ALA A 508 -10.25 -5.74 -36.57
N SER A 509 -9.96 -6.24 -35.37
CA SER A 509 -8.78 -5.83 -34.60
C SER A 509 -7.49 -5.95 -35.43
N THR A 510 -6.61 -4.95 -35.33
CA THR A 510 -5.30 -4.94 -36.01
C THR A 510 -4.15 -5.15 -35.01
N GLU A 511 -2.90 -5.07 -35.46
CA GLU A 511 -1.73 -5.15 -34.57
C GLU A 511 -1.66 -3.98 -33.57
N THR A 512 -2.21 -2.81 -33.93
CA THR A 512 -2.07 -1.56 -33.16
C THR A 512 -3.39 -1.06 -32.57
N LEU A 513 -4.52 -1.58 -33.04
CA LEU A 513 -5.86 -1.17 -32.63
C LEU A 513 -6.69 -2.40 -32.25
N GLU A 514 -7.39 -2.31 -31.13
CA GLU A 514 -8.38 -3.29 -30.74
C GLU A 514 -9.78 -2.72 -30.99
N ARG A 515 -10.63 -3.54 -31.60
CA ARG A 515 -12.01 -3.22 -31.94
C ARG A 515 -12.94 -4.33 -31.51
N ARG A 516 -14.02 -3.95 -30.83
CA ARG A 516 -15.04 -4.88 -30.34
C ARG A 516 -16.42 -4.31 -30.62
N HIS A 517 -17.26 -5.06 -31.31
CA HIS A 517 -18.69 -4.79 -31.29
C HIS A 517 -19.26 -5.39 -30.01
N VAL A 518 -19.84 -4.54 -29.16
CA VAL A 518 -20.38 -4.93 -27.85
C VAL A 518 -21.87 -4.68 -27.83
N ALA A 519 -22.64 -5.68 -27.41
CA ALA A 519 -24.05 -5.54 -27.05
C ALA A 519 -24.25 -5.91 -25.57
N LEU A 520 -24.94 -5.03 -24.85
CA LEU A 520 -25.31 -5.17 -23.45
C LEU A 520 -26.82 -5.14 -23.34
N SER A 521 -27.39 -6.02 -22.53
CA SER A 521 -28.80 -5.95 -22.18
C SER A 521 -29.03 -6.34 -20.73
N GLY A 522 -30.19 -5.94 -20.21
CA GLY A 522 -30.47 -6.10 -18.79
C GLY A 522 -31.83 -5.63 -18.36
N PHE A 523 -31.97 -5.55 -17.04
CA PHE A 523 -33.20 -5.12 -16.37
C PHE A 523 -32.96 -3.89 -15.52
N LEU A 524 -33.95 -3.00 -15.50
CA LEU A 524 -34.04 -1.87 -14.61
C LEU A 524 -35.35 -1.96 -13.83
N GLU A 525 -35.25 -2.24 -12.54
CA GLU A 525 -36.40 -2.23 -11.63
C GLU A 525 -36.45 -0.90 -10.86
N VAL A 526 -37.64 -0.30 -10.86
CA VAL A 526 -37.95 0.93 -10.13
C VAL A 526 -39.21 0.66 -9.30
N ASP A 527 -39.16 0.92 -7.99
CA ASP A 527 -40.27 0.66 -7.05
C ASP A 527 -41.63 1.24 -7.47
N ASN A 528 -41.64 2.33 -8.26
CA ASN A 528 -42.85 2.96 -8.76
C ASN A 528 -42.81 3.04 -10.29
N SER A 529 -43.66 2.27 -10.97
CA SER A 529 -43.71 2.20 -12.44
C SER A 529 -44.07 3.52 -13.13
N SER A 530 -44.56 4.52 -12.39
CA SER A 530 -44.80 5.88 -12.91
C SER A 530 -43.58 6.81 -12.84
N GLU A 531 -42.50 6.40 -12.18
CA GLU A 531 -41.29 7.22 -12.02
C GLU A 531 -40.36 7.07 -13.22
N ALA A 532 -40.13 8.16 -13.94
CA ALA A 532 -39.22 8.16 -15.08
C ALA A 532 -37.77 7.91 -14.60
N ALA A 533 -37.10 6.96 -15.25
CA ALA A 533 -35.68 6.67 -15.08
C ALA A 533 -34.92 6.96 -16.38
N SER A 534 -33.76 7.60 -16.26
CA SER A 534 -32.83 7.81 -17.37
C SER A 534 -31.67 6.82 -17.27
N MET A 535 -31.15 6.39 -18.42
CA MET A 535 -29.97 5.55 -18.50
C MET A 535 -28.87 6.19 -19.34
N GLN A 536 -27.63 6.01 -18.90
CA GLN A 536 -26.42 6.46 -19.57
C GLN A 536 -25.42 5.31 -19.63
N VAL A 537 -24.62 5.28 -20.69
CA VAL A 537 -23.49 4.35 -20.82
C VAL A 537 -22.25 5.18 -21.05
N PHE A 538 -21.20 4.88 -20.30
CA PHE A 538 -19.88 5.45 -20.48
C PHE A 538 -18.92 4.36 -20.89
N VAL A 539 -18.06 4.63 -21.87
CA VAL A 539 -16.98 3.71 -22.27
C VAL A 539 -15.66 4.44 -22.07
N ASN A 540 -14.79 3.90 -21.23
CA ASN A 540 -13.50 4.51 -20.85
C ASN A 540 -13.65 5.97 -20.36
N GLY A 541 -14.81 6.31 -19.76
CA GLY A 541 -15.15 7.64 -19.28
C GLY A 541 -15.93 8.51 -20.26
N ASP A 542 -16.00 8.13 -21.54
CA ASP A 542 -16.72 8.90 -22.56
C ASP A 542 -18.21 8.54 -22.57
N LEU A 543 -19.08 9.56 -22.53
CA LEU A 543 -20.52 9.37 -22.62
C LEU A 543 -20.91 8.87 -24.02
N MET A 544 -21.53 7.70 -24.06
CA MET A 544 -22.02 7.07 -25.28
C MET A 544 -23.51 7.37 -25.50
N ARG A 545 -24.05 6.89 -26.62
CA ARG A 545 -25.50 6.90 -26.86
C ARG A 545 -26.24 6.23 -25.70
N SER A 546 -27.36 6.82 -25.28
CA SER A 546 -28.21 6.24 -24.25
C SER A 546 -28.73 4.85 -24.65
N PRO A 547 -28.88 3.92 -23.69
CA PRO A 547 -29.59 2.67 -23.91
C PRO A 547 -31.04 2.90 -24.35
N THR A 548 -31.58 1.95 -25.11
CA THR A 548 -33.01 1.86 -25.35
C THR A 548 -33.64 1.16 -24.15
N LEU A 549 -34.50 1.83 -23.40
CA LEU A 549 -35.27 1.27 -22.29
C LEU A 549 -36.73 1.10 -22.73
N LYS A 550 -37.24 -0.13 -22.69
CA LYS A 550 -38.63 -0.47 -22.95
C LYS A 550 -39.18 -1.27 -21.78
N ASP A 551 -40.20 -0.71 -21.12
CA ASP A 551 -40.71 -1.22 -19.84
C ASP A 551 -39.57 -1.30 -18.81
N SER A 552 -39.19 -2.51 -18.41
CA SER A 552 -38.06 -2.76 -17.50
C SER A 552 -36.82 -3.34 -18.18
N GLN A 553 -36.87 -3.57 -19.50
CA GLN A 553 -35.74 -4.13 -20.26
C GLN A 553 -34.97 -3.03 -20.96
N TRP A 554 -33.65 -3.07 -20.86
CA TRP A 554 -32.78 -2.13 -21.55
C TRP A 554 -31.78 -2.85 -22.43
N GLU A 555 -31.44 -2.20 -23.54
CA GLU A 555 -30.47 -2.68 -24.51
C GLU A 555 -29.56 -1.54 -24.96
N TRP A 556 -28.30 -1.86 -25.16
CA TRP A 556 -27.30 -0.96 -25.71
C TRP A 556 -26.32 -1.74 -26.57
N SER A 557 -25.90 -1.18 -27.69
CA SER A 557 -24.75 -1.71 -28.42
C SER A 557 -23.82 -0.59 -28.87
N GLY A 558 -22.58 -0.92 -29.17
CA GLY A 558 -21.61 0.05 -29.67
C GLY A 558 -20.35 -0.62 -30.19
N MET A 559 -19.68 0.05 -31.12
CA MET A 559 -18.31 -0.27 -31.49
C MET A 559 -17.36 0.38 -30.50
N LEU A 560 -16.54 -0.43 -29.83
CA LEU A 560 -15.51 0.04 -28.91
C LEU A 560 -14.16 -0.05 -29.59
N GLU A 561 -13.38 1.03 -29.51
CA GLU A 561 -12.04 1.09 -30.10
C GLU A 561 -11.02 1.61 -29.10
N ARG A 562 -9.86 0.96 -29.02
CA ARG A 562 -8.71 1.46 -28.26
C ARG A 562 -7.40 1.10 -28.94
N LYS A 563 -6.36 1.90 -28.68
CA LYS A 563 -5.01 1.55 -29.12
C LYS A 563 -4.46 0.43 -28.23
N LYS A 564 -3.81 -0.56 -28.85
CA LYS A 564 -3.06 -1.58 -28.14
C LYS A 564 -1.79 -0.95 -27.57
N MET A 565 -1.56 -1.13 -26.28
CA MET A 565 -0.34 -0.69 -25.61
C MET A 565 0.69 -1.83 -25.70
N LYS A 566 1.87 -1.56 -26.25
CA LYS A 566 2.99 -2.51 -26.21
C LYS A 566 3.83 -2.21 -24.96
N GLU A 567 3.90 -3.18 -24.06
CA GLU A 567 4.82 -3.15 -22.93
C GLU A 567 6.17 -3.74 -23.33
N ARG A 568 7.24 -3.26 -22.70
CA ARG A 568 8.58 -3.85 -22.88
C ARG A 568 8.60 -5.31 -22.44
N TYR A 569 7.90 -5.60 -21.34
CA TYR A 569 7.73 -6.93 -20.78
C TYR A 569 6.24 -7.26 -20.75
N PRO A 570 5.80 -8.38 -21.35
CA PRO A 570 4.39 -8.74 -21.38
C PRO A 570 3.79 -8.80 -19.97
N VAL A 571 2.62 -8.19 -19.81
CA VAL A 571 1.80 -8.36 -18.60
C VAL A 571 1.01 -9.65 -18.75
N GLN A 572 1.16 -10.57 -17.80
CA GLN A 572 0.54 -11.90 -17.87
C GLN A 572 -0.95 -11.86 -17.47
N GLY A 573 -1.27 -11.12 -16.40
CA GLY A 573 -2.62 -10.99 -15.88
C GLY A 573 -3.44 -9.91 -16.59
N LYS A 574 -4.77 -9.99 -16.44
CA LYS A 574 -5.69 -8.97 -16.98
C LYS A 574 -5.59 -7.68 -16.19
N VAL A 575 -5.39 -6.56 -16.90
CA VAL A 575 -5.32 -5.21 -16.31
C VAL A 575 -6.30 -4.27 -17.01
N ALA A 576 -6.81 -3.28 -16.27
CA ALA A 576 -7.86 -2.38 -16.76
C ALA A 576 -7.47 -1.62 -18.04
N ARG A 577 -6.19 -1.26 -18.20
CA ARG A 577 -5.68 -0.64 -19.43
C ARG A 577 -5.95 -1.50 -20.65
N ASP A 578 -5.88 -2.81 -20.49
CA ASP A 578 -5.99 -3.82 -21.55
C ASP A 578 -7.44 -4.28 -21.79
N GLN A 579 -8.40 -3.51 -21.30
CA GLN A 579 -9.83 -3.78 -21.37
C GLN A 579 -10.61 -2.50 -21.68
N PHE A 580 -11.84 -2.65 -22.16
CA PHE A 580 -12.81 -1.56 -22.20
C PHE A 580 -13.58 -1.50 -20.89
N MET A 581 -13.61 -0.32 -20.30
CA MET A 581 -14.36 -0.03 -19.09
C MET A 581 -15.73 0.52 -19.47
N VAL A 582 -16.78 -0.28 -19.34
CA VAL A 582 -18.16 0.16 -19.64
C VAL A 582 -18.93 0.38 -18.35
N VAL A 583 -19.40 1.61 -18.11
CA VAL A 583 -20.23 1.96 -16.96
C VAL A 583 -21.66 2.23 -17.43
N VAL A 584 -22.60 1.41 -16.99
CA VAL A 584 -24.04 1.64 -17.18
C VAL A 584 -24.57 2.33 -15.93
N LEU A 585 -25.13 3.52 -16.08
CA LEU A 585 -25.71 4.31 -15.00
C LEU A 585 -27.21 4.47 -15.23
N ALA A 586 -28.01 4.18 -14.21
CA ALA A 586 -29.42 4.50 -14.17
C ALA A 586 -29.69 5.51 -13.06
N GLN A 587 -30.58 6.47 -13.32
CA GLN A 587 -30.98 7.50 -12.37
C GLN A 587 -32.48 7.77 -12.45
N THR A 588 -33.16 7.86 -11.31
CA THR A 588 -34.57 8.27 -11.26
C THR A 588 -34.71 9.79 -11.22
N SER A 589 -35.88 10.31 -11.59
CA SER A 589 -36.22 11.73 -11.40
C SER A 589 -36.12 12.20 -9.94
N GLY A 590 -36.25 11.29 -8.97
CA GLY A 590 -36.06 11.56 -7.54
C GLY A 590 -34.59 11.65 -7.09
N GLY A 591 -33.63 11.35 -7.97
CA GLY A 591 -32.20 11.44 -7.70
C GLY A 591 -31.55 10.13 -7.22
N ASP A 592 -32.29 9.03 -7.11
CA ASP A 592 -31.72 7.72 -6.81
C ASP A 592 -30.93 7.21 -8.02
N SER A 593 -29.70 6.74 -7.80
CA SER A 593 -28.80 6.29 -8.86
C SER A 593 -28.25 4.88 -8.60
N ARG A 594 -28.02 4.12 -9.68
CA ARG A 594 -27.33 2.83 -9.66
C ARG A 594 -26.38 2.70 -10.85
N GLY A 595 -25.17 2.25 -10.57
CA GLY A 595 -24.15 1.97 -11.57
C GLY A 595 -23.82 0.48 -11.68
N ARG A 596 -23.42 0.05 -12.88
CA ARG A 596 -22.78 -1.24 -13.14
C ARG A 596 -21.54 -1.03 -14.00
N LEU A 597 -20.43 -1.56 -13.52
CA LEU A 597 -19.16 -1.60 -14.24
C LEU A 597 -19.02 -2.96 -14.93
N VAL A 598 -18.75 -2.94 -16.23
CA VAL A 598 -18.48 -4.12 -17.05
C VAL A 598 -17.11 -3.94 -17.69
N MET A 599 -16.19 -4.87 -17.43
CA MET A 599 -14.86 -4.89 -18.04
C MET A 599 -14.87 -5.86 -19.22
N ILE A 600 -14.54 -5.38 -20.41
CA ILE A 600 -14.57 -6.17 -21.65
C ILE A 600 -13.14 -6.35 -22.16
N ALA A 601 -12.71 -7.60 -22.30
CA ALA A 601 -11.37 -7.97 -22.75
C ALA A 601 -11.25 -8.09 -24.29
#